data_AF-A0A3D3NGR8-F1
#
_entry.id   AF-A0A3D3NGR8-F1
#
_cell.length_a   1.000
_cell.length_b   1.000
_cell.length_c   1.000
_cell.angle_alpha   90.00
_cell.angle_beta   90.00
_cell.angle_gamma   90.00
#
_symmetry.space_group_name_H-M   'P 1'
#
loop_
_entity.id
_entity.type
_entity.pdbx_description
1 polymer ?
#
loop_
_entity_poly.entity_id
_entity_poly.type
_entity_poly.pdbx_seq_one_letter_code
_entity_poly.pdbx_strand_id
1 'polypeptide(L)'
;MNAQLPPALIELLPADCRATAELLNRGCACISVDHESLRRELAASDRGAPVDEWLASRPHLFADSMVFVSEVHLERMARTIAAVERVVALPAYRQ
;
A
#
# COMPACT_ATOMS: atom_id res chain seq x y z
N MET A 1 -12.02 -7.45 13.65
CA MET A 1 -13.40 -7.66 13.14
C MET A 1 -13.31 -8.75 12.08
N ASN A 2 -13.35 -10.02 12.49
CA ASN A 2 -13.29 -11.16 11.57
C ASN A 2 -14.71 -11.43 11.06
N ALA A 3 -15.08 -10.79 9.96
CA ALA A 3 -16.25 -11.21 9.21
C ALA A 3 -15.86 -12.45 8.42
N GLN A 4 -16.40 -13.61 8.80
CA GLN A 4 -16.28 -14.84 8.01
C GLN A 4 -16.82 -14.55 6.60
N LEU A 5 -16.04 -14.89 5.57
CA LEU A 5 -16.47 -14.71 4.19
C LEU A 5 -17.74 -15.56 3.93
N PRO A 6 -18.70 -15.05 3.15
CA PRO A 6 -19.85 -15.83 2.67
C PRO A 6 -19.40 -17.15 2.02
N PRO A 7 -20.12 -18.27 2.21
CA PRO A 7 -19.71 -19.59 1.69
C PRO A 7 -19.45 -19.61 0.17
N ALA A 8 -20.23 -18.85 -0.59
CA ALA A 8 -20.07 -18.73 -2.04
C ALA A 8 -18.72 -18.11 -2.45
N LEU A 9 -18.13 -17.25 -1.61
CA LEU A 9 -16.82 -16.65 -1.88
C LEU A 9 -15.66 -17.58 -1.53
N ILE A 10 -15.87 -18.53 -0.61
CA ILE A 10 -14.86 -19.53 -0.23
C ILE A 10 -14.58 -20.49 -1.40
N GLU A 11 -15.60 -20.82 -2.20
CA GLU A 11 -15.42 -21.67 -3.38
C GLU A 11 -14.75 -20.95 -4.56
N LEU A 12 -14.83 -19.61 -4.61
CA LEU A 12 -14.34 -18.78 -5.72
C LEU A 12 -12.93 -18.24 -5.49
N LEU A 13 -12.44 -18.23 -4.23
CA LEU A 13 -11.18 -17.60 -3.86
C LEU A 13 -10.19 -18.63 -3.30
N PRO A 14 -8.89 -18.50 -3.61
CA PRO A 14 -7.85 -19.31 -2.98
C PRO A 14 -7.88 -19.24 -1.44
N ALA A 15 -7.56 -20.35 -0.76
CA ALA A 15 -7.42 -20.36 0.69
C ALA A 15 -6.21 -19.52 1.18
N ASP A 16 -5.17 -19.35 0.34
CA ASP A 16 -4.04 -18.46 0.63
C ASP A 16 -4.46 -16.99 0.42
N CYS A 17 -4.41 -16.20 1.50
CA CYS A 17 -4.83 -14.79 1.46
C CYS A 17 -3.97 -13.96 0.51
N ARG A 18 -2.70 -14.32 0.29
CA ARG A 18 -1.85 -13.69 -0.73
C ARG A 18 -2.38 -13.96 -2.14
N ALA A 19 -2.61 -15.23 -2.47
CA ALA A 19 -3.12 -15.62 -3.78
C ALA A 19 -4.51 -15.02 -4.05
N THR A 20 -5.34 -14.89 -3.03
CA THR A 20 -6.63 -14.18 -3.12
C THR A 20 -6.46 -12.69 -3.41
N ALA A 21 -5.56 -11.99 -2.72
CA ALA A 21 -5.28 -10.58 -3.03
C ALA A 21 -4.77 -10.40 -4.47
N GLU A 22 -3.87 -11.28 -4.92
CA GLU A 22 -3.38 -11.28 -6.31
C GLU A 22 -4.50 -11.53 -7.33
N LEU A 23 -5.42 -12.46 -7.05
CA LEU A 23 -6.57 -12.74 -7.91
C LEU A 23 -7.51 -11.53 -7.99
N LEU A 24 -7.83 -10.91 -6.86
CA LEU A 24 -8.68 -9.72 -6.82
C LEU A 24 -8.07 -8.54 -7.58
N ASN A 25 -6.74 -8.37 -7.49
CA ASN A 25 -6.00 -7.34 -8.23
C ASN A 25 -5.93 -7.56 -9.76
N ARG A 26 -6.37 -8.72 -10.28
CA ARG A 26 -6.53 -8.94 -11.73
C ARG A 26 -7.84 -8.37 -12.26
N GLY A 27 -8.82 -8.15 -11.38
CA GLY A 27 -10.06 -7.45 -11.71
C GLY A 27 -9.89 -5.93 -11.59
N CYS A 28 -10.83 -5.19 -12.17
CA CYS A 28 -10.89 -3.74 -11.96
C CYS A 28 -11.98 -3.44 -10.91
N ALA A 29 -11.57 -3.11 -9.69
CA ALA A 29 -12.43 -2.35 -8.80
C ALA A 29 -12.33 -0.89 -9.25
N CYS A 30 -13.33 -0.40 -10.01
CA CYS A 30 -13.33 0.92 -10.66
C CYS A 30 -13.44 2.11 -9.68
N ILE A 31 -12.66 2.08 -8.60
CA ILE A 31 -12.48 3.16 -7.64
C ILE A 31 -11.05 3.64 -7.82
N SER A 32 -10.92 4.84 -8.37
CA SER A 32 -9.64 5.51 -8.58
C SER A 32 -9.34 6.47 -7.43
N VAL A 33 -8.06 6.75 -7.23
CA VAL A 33 -7.63 7.81 -6.31
C VAL A 33 -8.03 9.18 -6.87
N ASP A 34 -8.58 10.05 -6.02
CA ASP A 34 -8.78 11.46 -6.35
C ASP A 34 -7.45 12.20 -6.12
N HIS A 35 -6.72 12.43 -7.21
CA HIS A 35 -5.41 13.08 -7.20
C HIS A 35 -5.45 14.53 -6.70
N GLU A 36 -6.55 15.26 -6.88
CA GLU A 36 -6.66 16.63 -6.38
C GLU A 36 -6.83 16.62 -4.86
N SER A 37 -7.69 15.73 -4.35
CA SER A 37 -7.85 15.54 -2.90
C SER A 37 -6.57 15.02 -2.25
N LEU A 38 -5.91 14.01 -2.83
CA LEU A 38 -4.62 13.50 -2.36
C LEU A 38 -3.57 14.62 -2.23
N ARG A 39 -3.44 15.44 -3.28
CA ARG A 39 -2.50 16.57 -3.29
C ARG A 39 -2.81 17.59 -2.19
N ARG A 40 -4.08 17.93 -1.99
CA ARG A 40 -4.50 18.87 -0.93
C ARG A 40 -4.18 18.33 0.46
N GLU A 41 -4.46 17.06 0.72
CA GLU A 41 -4.18 16.42 2.02
C GLU A 41 -2.66 16.36 2.30
N LEU A 42 -1.85 16.01 1.29
CA LEU A 42 -0.39 16.01 1.43
C LEU A 42 0.15 17.41 1.75
N ALA A 43 -0.34 18.45 1.05
CA ALA A 43 0.09 19.82 1.27
C ALA A 43 -0.34 20.38 2.64
N ALA A 44 -1.48 19.90 3.18
CA ALA A 44 -1.95 20.28 4.51
C ALA A 44 -1.17 19.60 5.65
N SER A 45 -0.67 18.37 5.40
CA SER A 45 0.02 17.54 6.38
C SER A 45 1.43 18.03 6.71
N ASP A 46 2.13 18.64 5.75
CA ASP A 46 3.50 19.13 5.91
C ASP A 46 3.68 20.54 5.32
N ARG A 47 3.77 21.54 6.20
CA ARG A 47 3.97 22.94 5.81
C ARG A 47 5.42 23.16 5.33
N GLY A 48 5.67 22.79 4.08
CA GLY A 48 6.97 22.95 3.44
C GLY A 48 7.34 21.83 2.46
N ALA A 49 6.57 20.73 2.44
CA ALA A 49 6.79 19.66 1.47
C ALA A 49 6.57 20.16 0.04
N PRO A 50 7.50 19.91 -0.90
CA PRO A 50 7.31 20.20 -2.32
C PRO A 50 6.46 19.09 -2.95
N VAL A 51 5.20 18.97 -2.51
CA VAL A 51 4.25 17.91 -2.89
C VAL A 51 4.17 17.76 -4.41
N ASP A 52 4.16 18.88 -5.12
CA ASP A 52 4.09 18.92 -6.59
C ASP A 52 5.30 18.27 -7.25
N GLU A 53 6.49 18.60 -6.74
CA GLU A 53 7.75 18.05 -7.22
C GLU A 53 7.82 16.54 -6.93
N TRP A 54 7.35 16.11 -5.76
CA TRP A 54 7.30 14.70 -5.40
C TRP A 54 6.36 13.91 -6.30
N LEU A 55 5.13 14.40 -6.51
CA LEU A 55 4.17 13.73 -7.37
C LEU A 55 4.64 13.73 -8.83
N ALA A 56 5.28 14.81 -9.31
CA ALA A 56 5.82 14.90 -10.66
C ALA A 56 7.03 13.97 -10.88
N SER A 57 7.95 13.89 -9.90
CA SER A 57 9.16 13.06 -10.00
C SER A 57 8.90 11.57 -9.72
N ARG A 58 7.78 11.23 -9.10
CA ARG A 58 7.43 9.87 -8.67
C ARG A 58 6.00 9.53 -9.12
N PRO A 59 5.76 9.34 -10.43
CA PRO A 59 4.41 9.10 -10.96
C PRO A 59 3.74 7.82 -10.46
N HIS A 60 4.49 6.94 -9.77
CA HIS A 60 3.98 5.68 -9.19
C HIS A 60 4.03 5.66 -7.66
N LEU A 61 4.10 6.84 -7.02
CA LEU A 61 4.10 6.94 -5.56
C LEU A 61 2.78 6.46 -4.94
N PHE A 62 1.68 6.64 -5.68
CA PHE A 62 0.35 6.17 -5.31
C PHE A 62 -0.21 5.33 -6.46
N ALA A 63 -0.91 4.24 -6.11
CA ALA A 63 -1.64 3.49 -7.11
C ALA A 63 -2.86 4.29 -7.57
N ASP A 64 -3.09 4.36 -8.88
CA ASP A 64 -4.25 5.06 -9.45
C ASP A 64 -5.58 4.32 -9.19
N SER A 65 -5.50 3.04 -8.82
CA SER A 65 -6.65 2.18 -8.57
C SER A 65 -6.55 1.52 -7.20
N MET A 66 -7.70 1.07 -6.70
CA MET A 66 -7.76 0.22 -5.52
C MET A 66 -6.94 -1.06 -5.73
N VAL A 67 -6.08 -1.37 -4.76
CA VAL A 67 -5.34 -2.62 -4.69
C VAL A 67 -5.65 -3.37 -3.40
N PHE A 68 -5.85 -4.67 -3.50
CA PHE A 68 -6.02 -5.57 -2.38
C PHE A 68 -4.66 -6.01 -1.86
N VAL A 69 -4.50 -5.96 -0.53
CA VAL A 69 -3.27 -6.36 0.17
C VAL A 69 -3.66 -7.37 1.24
N SER A 70 -2.97 -8.51 1.28
CA SER A 70 -3.22 -9.57 2.27
C SER A 70 -2.55 -9.24 3.61
N GLU A 71 -3.00 -9.86 4.69
CA GLU A 71 -2.34 -9.78 6.00
C GLU A 71 -0.86 -10.19 5.92
N VAL A 72 -0.55 -11.26 5.18
CA VAL A 72 0.82 -11.73 4.96
C VAL A 72 1.67 -10.68 4.22
N HIS A 73 1.09 -9.91 3.30
CA HIS A 73 1.79 -8.79 2.67
C HIS A 73 2.12 -7.69 3.69
N LEU A 74 1.16 -7.31 4.53
CA LEU A 74 1.37 -6.28 5.56
C LEU A 74 2.45 -6.69 6.56
N GLU A 75 2.43 -7.93 7.04
CA GLU A 75 3.47 -8.47 7.92
C GLU A 75 4.85 -8.47 7.25
N ARG A 76 4.91 -8.80 5.96
CA ARG A 76 6.17 -8.76 5.20
C ARG A 76 6.67 -7.32 5.04
N MET A 77 5.79 -6.37 4.75
CA MET A 77 6.14 -4.95 4.69
C MET A 77 6.69 -4.46 6.03
N ALA A 78 6.01 -4.74 7.13
CA ALA A 78 6.44 -4.37 8.48
C ALA A 78 7.82 -4.96 8.82
N ARG A 79 8.04 -6.26 8.54
CA ARG A 79 9.37 -6.89 8.73
C ARG A 79 10.47 -6.27 7.88
N THR A 80 10.14 -5.87 6.65
CA THR A 80 11.08 -5.23 5.73
C THR A 80 11.47 -3.85 6.27
N ILE A 81 10.49 -3.05 6.68
CA ILE A 81 10.71 -1.72 7.29
C ILE A 81 11.59 -1.85 8.53
N ALA A 82 11.23 -2.75 9.46
CA ALA A 82 12.01 -2.98 10.68
C ALA A 82 13.45 -3.47 10.38
N ALA A 83 13.67 -4.23 9.31
CA ALA A 83 15.01 -4.61 8.89
C ALA A 83 15.82 -3.41 8.38
N VAL A 84 15.22 -2.58 7.52
CA VAL A 84 15.85 -1.35 7.02
C VAL A 84 16.20 -0.42 8.17
N GLU A 85 15.24 -0.13 9.07
CA GLU A 85 15.42 0.71 10.24
C GLU A 85 16.58 0.25 11.13
N ARG A 86 16.70 -1.06 11.38
CA ARG A 86 17.83 -1.62 12.13
C ARG A 86 19.17 -1.41 11.44
N VAL A 87 19.22 -1.59 10.12
CA VAL A 87 20.47 -1.43 9.35
C VAL A 87 20.91 0.03 9.30
N VAL A 88 20.00 0.96 9.02
CA VAL A 88 20.33 2.40 8.94
C VAL A 88 20.70 2.99 10.32
N ALA A 89 20.29 2.35 11.42
CA ALA A 89 20.71 2.72 12.77
C ALA A 89 22.16 2.30 13.11
N LEU A 90 22.79 1.43 12.31
CA LEU A 90 24.18 1.03 12.55
C LEU A 90 25.14 2.21 12.31
N PRO A 91 26.24 2.33 13.09
CA PRO A 91 27.17 3.46 12.96
C PRO A 91 27.76 3.64 11.55
N ALA A 92 27.94 2.53 10.81
CA ALA A 92 28.45 2.56 9.44
C ALA A 92 27.53 3.29 8.44
N TYR A 93 26.25 3.48 8.78
CA TYR A 93 25.23 4.10 7.92
C TYR A 93 24.74 5.47 8.44
N ARG A 94 25.31 5.98 9.54
CA ARG A 94 24.90 7.24 10.19
C ARG A 94 25.79 8.46 9.88
N GLN A 95 26.59 8.39 8.83
CA GLN A 95 27.53 9.45 8.43
C GLN A 95 26.90 10.39 7.42
#